data_AF-A0A4R8IFM9-F1
#
_entry.id   AF-A0A4R8IFM9-F1
#
_cell.length_a   1.000
_cell.length_b   1.000
_cell.length_c   1.000
_cell.angle_alpha   90.00
_cell.angle_beta   90.00
_cell.angle_gamma   90.00
#
_symmetry.space_group_name_H-M   'P 1'
#
loop_
_entity.id
_entity.type
_entity.pdbx_description
1 polymer ?
#
loop_
_entity_poly.entity_id
_entity_poly.type
_entity_poly.pdbx_seq_one_letter_code
_entity_poly.pdbx_strand_id
1 'polypeptide(L)'
;MDNGYGELIEVTLTVNLKVEGKYYYGHLPIENIRGLKDEKTGEVVTNAFTTGELDFETVQCEWDEVEDGQDLPVKPLLMVIGLDCYGYGT
;
A
#
# COMPACT_ATOMS: atom_id res chain seq x y z
N MET A 1 -15.26 22.53 -23.01
CA MET A 1 -16.17 23.43 -22.27
C MET A 1 -17.05 24.13 -23.29
N ASP A 2 -18.35 24.28 -23.03
CA ASP A 2 -19.26 25.04 -23.90
C ASP A 2 -19.06 26.54 -23.63
N ASN A 3 -18.84 27.33 -24.68
CA ASN A 3 -18.56 28.76 -24.61
C ASN A 3 -19.84 29.61 -24.54
N GLY A 4 -21.02 28.99 -24.43
CA GLY A 4 -22.30 29.68 -24.44
C GLY A 4 -22.76 30.12 -25.83
N TYR A 5 -22.03 29.72 -26.88
CA TYR A 5 -22.38 29.92 -28.29
C TYR A 5 -22.54 28.61 -29.07
N GLY A 6 -22.56 27.45 -28.39
CA GLY A 6 -22.81 26.15 -29.01
C GLY A 6 -21.63 25.60 -29.82
N GLU A 7 -20.45 26.21 -29.69
CA GLU A 7 -19.21 25.72 -30.31
C GLU A 7 -18.31 25.05 -29.26
N LEU A 8 -17.87 23.84 -29.55
CA LEU A 8 -16.90 23.12 -28.74
C LEU A 8 -15.52 23.75 -28.93
N ILE A 9 -15.05 24.46 -27.90
CA ILE A 9 -13.68 24.98 -27.88
C ILE A 9 -12.74 23.84 -27.50
N GLU A 10 -11.71 23.64 -28.33
CA GLU A 10 -10.59 22.74 -28.02
C GLU A 10 -9.75 23.35 -26.90
N VAL A 11 -9.67 22.66 -25.77
CA VAL A 11 -8.90 23.11 -24.61
C VAL A 11 -7.77 22.12 -24.40
N THR A 12 -6.53 22.61 -24.47
CA THR A 12 -5.37 21.81 -24.09
C THR A 12 -5.23 21.84 -22.57
N LEU A 13 -5.46 20.70 -21.93
CA LEU A 13 -5.22 20.51 -20.51
C LEU A 13 -3.80 19.97 -20.31
N THR A 14 -2.96 20.76 -19.65
CA THR A 14 -1.64 20.32 -19.20
C THR A 14 -1.72 20.01 -17.71
N VAL A 15 -1.44 18.75 -17.35
CA VAL A 15 -1.36 18.33 -15.95
C VAL A 15 0.10 18.13 -15.56
N ASN A 16 0.46 18.56 -14.36
CA ASN A 16 1.74 18.24 -13.74
C ASN A 16 1.48 17.20 -12.65
N LEU A 17 2.05 16.01 -12.80
CA LEU A 17 2.00 14.96 -11.78
C LEU A 17 3.34 14.91 -11.04
N LYS A 18 3.28 14.92 -9.71
CA LYS A 18 4.43 14.58 -8.86
C LYS A 18 4.28 13.13 -8.42
N VAL A 19 5.28 12.30 -8.73
CA VAL A 19 5.36 10.91 -8.26
C VAL A 19 6.30 10.87 -7.06
N GLU A 20 5.86 10.26 -5.97
CA GLU A 20 6.63 10.12 -4.73
C GLU A 20 6.54 8.67 -4.25
N GLY A 21 7.68 8.08 -3.91
CA GLY A 21 7.77 6.76 -3.30
C GLY A 21 7.98 6.91 -1.80
N LYS A 22 7.16 6.23 -1.01
CA LYS A 22 7.31 6.14 0.45
C LYS A 22 7.36 4.68 0.87
N TYR A 23 8.25 4.37 1.80
CA TYR A 23 8.42 3.02 2.31
C TYR A 23 7.97 2.98 3.76
N TYR A 24 7.14 2.00 4.08
CA TYR A 24 6.62 1.79 5.42
C TYR A 24 7.01 0.40 5.90
N TYR A 25 7.42 0.31 7.15
CA TYR A 25 7.79 -0.92 7.83
C TYR A 25 6.88 -1.16 9.03
N GLY A 26 6.26 -2.34 9.07
CA GLY A 26 5.33 -2.70 10.12
C GLY A 26 4.87 -4.15 10.04
N HIS A 27 3.87 -4.46 10.86
CA HIS A 27 3.34 -5.82 11.00
C HIS A 27 1.95 -5.92 10.40
N LEU A 28 1.80 -6.83 9.44
CA LEU A 28 0.50 -7.18 8.89
C LEU A 28 -0.08 -8.37 9.68
N PRO A 29 -1.20 -8.20 10.42
CA PRO A 29 -1.76 -9.28 11.22
C PRO A 29 -2.26 -10.43 10.34
N ILE A 30 -2.04 -11.66 10.82
CA ILE A 30 -2.62 -12.87 10.22
C ILE A 30 -3.97 -13.11 10.91
N GLU A 31 -5.05 -13.03 10.15
CA GLU A 31 -6.41 -13.25 10.68
C GLU A 31 -6.79 -14.73 10.68
N ASN A 32 -6.35 -15.48 9.67
CA ASN A 32 -6.65 -16.90 9.56
C ASN A 32 -5.45 -17.68 9.04
N ILE A 33 -5.18 -18.84 9.64
CA ILE A 33 -4.14 -19.76 9.20
C ILE A 33 -4.73 -21.17 9.13
N ARG A 34 -4.55 -21.84 7.99
CA ARG A 34 -5.01 -23.22 7.77
C ARG A 34 -3.83 -24.13 7.49
N GLY A 35 -3.46 -24.96 8.47
CA GLY A 35 -2.32 -25.85 8.32
C GLY A 35 -2.36 -27.06 9.24
N LEU A 36 -1.31 -27.85 9.17
CA LEU A 36 -1.04 -28.95 10.09
C LEU A 36 -0.19 -28.42 11.23
N LYS A 37 -0.68 -28.56 12.46
CA LYS A 37 0.08 -28.22 13.66
C LYS A 37 0.99 -29.39 14.03
N ASP A 38 2.28 -29.15 14.14
CA ASP A 38 3.22 -30.08 14.73
C ASP A 38 3.07 -30.04 16.26
N GLU A 39 2.64 -31.16 16.86
CA GLU A 39 2.41 -31.24 18.30
C GLU A 39 3.70 -31.24 19.12
N LYS A 40 4.85 -31.54 18.50
CA LYS A 40 6.14 -31.63 19.18
C LYS A 40 6.85 -30.29 19.26
N THR A 41 6.77 -29.49 18.19
CA THR A 41 7.40 -28.15 18.11
C THR A 41 6.43 -27.01 18.39
N GLY A 42 5.12 -27.24 18.20
CA GLY A 42 4.08 -26.23 18.30
C GLY A 42 3.94 -25.37 17.03
N GLU A 43 4.78 -25.60 16.03
CA GLU A 43 4.76 -24.87 14.76
C GLU A 43 3.60 -25.32 13.87
N VAL A 44 3.17 -24.45 12.96
CA VAL A 44 2.10 -24.76 12.00
C VAL A 44 2.68 -24.76 10.60
N VAL A 45 2.67 -25.92 9.96
CA VAL A 45 2.98 -26.04 8.53
C VAL A 45 1.71 -25.69 7.76
N THR A 46 1.71 -24.54 7.10
CA THR A 46 0.56 -24.02 6.36
C THR A 46 0.89 -23.82 4.88
N ASN A 47 -0.09 -24.11 4.02
CA ASN A 47 -0.02 -23.79 2.59
C ASN A 47 -0.66 -22.44 2.26
N ALA A 48 -1.51 -21.92 3.16
CA ALA A 48 -2.25 -20.68 2.93
C ALA A 48 -2.62 -20.00 4.26
N PHE A 49 -2.53 -18.68 4.26
CA PHE A 49 -3.00 -17.84 5.34
C PHE A 49 -3.72 -16.62 4.76
N THR A 50 -4.59 -16.02 5.56
CA THR A 50 -5.30 -14.78 5.24
C THR A 50 -4.76 -13.71 6.18
N THR A 51 -4.27 -12.64 5.59
CA THR A 51 -3.88 -11.43 6.31
C THR A 51 -5.09 -10.52 6.50
N GLY A 52 -4.99 -9.59 7.45
CA GLY A 52 -5.94 -8.49 7.55
C GLY A 52 -5.90 -7.56 6.34
N GLU A 53 -6.88 -6.67 6.27
CA GLU A 53 -6.95 -5.63 5.25
C GLU A 53 -5.79 -4.64 5.41
N LEU A 54 -5.24 -4.20 4.28
CA LEU A 54 -4.21 -3.17 4.23
C LEU A 54 -4.85 -1.86 3.82
N ASP A 55 -4.94 -0.93 4.76
CA ASP A 55 -5.50 0.40 4.57
C ASP A 55 -4.38 1.45 4.58
N PHE A 56 -4.43 2.38 3.62
CA PHE A 56 -3.37 3.38 3.44
C PHE A 56 -3.27 4.34 4.63
N GLU A 57 -4.41 4.77 5.17
CA GLU A 57 -4.44 5.69 6.31
C GLU A 57 -3.82 5.02 7.54
N THR A 58 -4.22 3.77 7.80
CA THR A 58 -3.65 2.96 8.89
C THR A 58 -2.14 2.77 8.74
N VAL A 59 -1.66 2.43 7.54
CA VAL A 59 -0.21 2.26 7.29
C VAL A 59 0.54 3.58 7.55
N GLN A 60 0.03 4.72 7.08
CA GLN A 60 0.69 6.01 7.28
C GLN A 60 0.70 6.48 8.74
N CYS A 61 -0.30 6.10 9.53
CA CYS A 61 -0.42 6.50 10.93
C CYS A 61 0.30 5.55 11.90
N GLU A 62 0.28 4.25 11.63
CA GLU A 62 0.73 3.24 12.58
C GLU A 62 2.09 2.61 12.25
N TRP A 63 2.50 2.63 10.98
CA TRP A 63 3.78 2.03 10.57
C TRP A 63 4.90 3.05 10.56
N ASP A 64 6.12 2.55 10.75
CA ASP A 64 7.31 3.39 10.70
C ASP A 64 7.66 3.70 9.25
N GLU A 65 7.70 4.98 8.88
CA GLU A 65 8.26 5.42 7.60
C GLU A 65 9.77 5.20 7.62
N VAL A 66 10.30 4.56 6.58
CA VAL A 66 11.72 4.22 6.45
C VAL A 66 12.30 4.76 5.15
N GLU A 67 13.61 5.01 5.15
CA GLU A 67 14.30 5.42 3.93
C GLU A 67 14.53 4.23 2.99
N ASP A 68 14.65 4.53 1.70
CA ASP A 68 15.03 3.53 0.70
C ASP A 68 16.42 2.95 1.03
N GLY A 69 16.52 1.63 1.10
CA GLY A 69 17.76 0.94 1.44
C GLY A 69 18.18 1.02 2.91
N GLN A 70 17.33 1.55 3.80
CA GLN A 70 17.57 1.51 5.24
C GLN A 70 17.69 0.05 5.74
N ASP A 71 18.67 -0.21 6.62
CA ASP A 71 18.80 -1.52 7.25
C ASP A 71 17.67 -1.72 8.28
N LEU A 72 16.92 -2.82 8.13
CA LEU A 72 15.75 -3.11 8.94
C LEU A 72 16.09 -4.13 10.04
N PRO A 73 15.56 -3.97 11.27
CA PRO A 73 15.81 -4.92 12.36
C PRO A 73 15.41 -6.36 12.04
N VAL A 74 14.39 -6.53 11.21
CA VAL A 74 13.94 -7.83 10.70
C VAL A 74 13.75 -7.74 9.21
N LYS A 75 14.23 -8.76 8.49
CA LYS A 75 14.02 -8.87 7.05
C LYS A 75 12.53 -9.08 6.77
N PRO A 76 11.88 -8.22 5.97
CA PRO A 76 10.47 -8.38 5.66
C PRO A 76 10.22 -9.69 4.88
N LEU A 77 9.17 -10.41 5.28
CA LEU A 77 8.75 -11.65 4.63
C LEU A 77 7.82 -11.40 3.44
N LEU A 78 7.13 -10.25 3.45
CA LEU A 78 6.17 -9.82 2.45
C LEU A 78 6.47 -8.37 2.07
N MET A 79 6.40 -8.09 0.78
CA MET A 79 6.50 -6.74 0.23
C MET A 79 5.23 -6.47 -0.57
N VAL A 80 4.53 -5.40 -0.21
CA VAL A 80 3.28 -4.97 -0.86
C VAL A 80 3.53 -3.59 -1.44
N ILE A 81 3.11 -3.38 -2.69
CA ILE A 81 3.24 -2.10 -3.38
C ILE A 81 1.83 -1.59 -3.65
N GLY A 82 1.52 -0.45 -3.05
CA GLY A 82 0.30 0.31 -3.31
C GLY A 82 0.59 1.53 -4.18
N LEU A 83 -0.36 1.89 -5.04
CA LEU A 83 -0.31 3.14 -5.78
C LEU A 83 -1.52 3.97 -5.37
N ASP A 84 -1.27 5.20 -4.93
CA ASP A 84 -2.32 6.14 -4.55
C ASP A 84 -2.15 7.46 -5.29
N CYS A 85 -3.28 8.07 -5.64
CA CYS A 85 -3.37 9.28 -6.45
C CYS A 85 -4.19 10.32 -5.69
N TYR A 86 -3.51 11.29 -5.08
CA TYR A 86 -4.17 12.43 -4.44
C TYR A 86 -4.31 13.58 -5.44
N GLY A 87 -5.54 14.09 -5.59
CA GLY A 87 -5.77 15.33 -6.31
C GLY A 87 -5.21 16.51 -5.53
N TYR A 88 -4.18 17.18 -6.05
CA TYR A 88 -3.75 18.47 -5.53
C TYR A 88 -4.79 19.53 -5.91
N GLY A 89 -5.74 19.81 -5.02
CA GLY A 89 -6.62 20.97 -5.13
C GLY A 89 -5.84 22.24 -4.80
N THR A 90 -5.82 23.20 -5.74
CA THR A 90 -5.38 24.58 -5.49
C THR A 90 -6.43 25.38 -4.76
#